data_AF-A0A2N0AUJ0-F1
#
_entry.id   AF-A0A2N0AUJ0-F1
#
_cell.length_a   1.000
_cell.length_b   1.000
_cell.length_c   1.000
_cell.angle_alpha   90.00
_cell.angle_beta   90.00
_cell.angle_gamma   90.00
#
_symmetry.space_group_name_H-M   'P 1'
#
loop_
_entity.id
_entity.type
_entity.pdbx_description
1 polymer ?
#
loop_
_entity_poly.entity_id
_entity_poly.type
_entity_poly.pdbx_seq_one_letter_code
_entity_poly.pdbx_strand_id
1 'polypeptide(L)'
;MIEFEKHSFYQKLIWLFPIAFFFHVIEESNGFPYWVTYILEGQMDVSVFYINNLMFMVVLLLLTFFAFKKQNSISTFLLFLWVSGQQFWNFVFHIYTQFQFNAYSPGYFTAIFLYFPIYMYLTYLALRDHHIEWKQWILCFVFGSLGMVFTIWSGLYHFGSVPWSKWI
;
A
#
# COMPACT_ATOMS: atom_id res chain seq x y z
N MET A 1 -9.49 -16.87 27.42
CA MET A 1 -10.64 -16.16 26.83
C MET A 1 -10.19 -14.84 26.20
N ILE A 2 -9.59 -13.93 26.97
CA ILE A 2 -9.11 -12.62 26.50
C ILE A 2 -8.13 -12.70 25.31
N GLU A 3 -7.17 -13.63 25.34
CA GLU A 3 -6.17 -13.77 24.26
C GLU A 3 -6.79 -14.29 22.95
N PHE A 4 -7.70 -15.26 23.06
CA PHE A 4 -8.48 -15.76 21.92
C PHE A 4 -9.36 -14.67 21.29
N GLU A 5 -9.97 -13.81 22.11
CA GLU A 5 -10.76 -12.67 21.64
C GLU A 5 -9.91 -11.62 20.91
N LYS A 6 -8.73 -11.29 21.44
CA LYS A 6 -7.77 -10.40 20.77
C LYS A 6 -7.33 -10.94 19.41
N HIS A 7 -6.96 -12.23 19.37
CA HIS A 7 -6.64 -12.90 18.12
C HIS A 7 -7.80 -12.84 17.12
N SER A 8 -9.01 -13.22 17.53
CA SER A 8 -10.20 -13.19 16.67
C SER A 8 -10.52 -11.78 16.14
N PHE A 9 -10.30 -10.75 16.96
CA PHE A 9 -10.50 -9.37 16.59
C PHE A 9 -9.49 -8.89 15.53
N TYR A 10 -8.19 -9.11 15.76
CA TYR A 10 -7.14 -8.78 14.78
C TYR A 10 -7.38 -9.44 13.42
N GLN A 11 -7.72 -10.72 13.41
CA GLN A 11 -7.97 -11.48 12.17
C GLN A 11 -9.17 -10.93 11.36
N LYS A 12 -10.15 -10.30 12.02
CA LYS A 12 -11.24 -9.61 11.30
C LYS A 12 -10.78 -8.26 10.75
N LEU A 13 -9.97 -7.53 11.51
CA LEU A 13 -9.55 -6.18 11.12
C LEU A 13 -8.55 -6.15 9.96
N ILE A 14 -7.76 -7.21 9.71
CA ILE A 14 -6.86 -7.23 8.55
C ILE A 14 -7.59 -7.10 7.20
N TRP A 15 -8.91 -7.37 7.17
CA TRP A 15 -9.75 -7.12 5.99
C TRP A 15 -9.97 -5.63 5.70
N LEU A 16 -9.61 -4.74 6.62
CA LEU A 16 -9.56 -3.31 6.34
C LEU A 16 -8.51 -2.97 5.28
N PHE A 17 -7.45 -3.76 5.11
CA PHE A 17 -6.46 -3.53 4.06
C PHE A 17 -7.07 -3.56 2.64
N PRO A 18 -7.72 -4.65 2.18
CA PRO A 18 -8.36 -4.66 0.85
C PRO A 18 -9.51 -3.66 0.73
N ILE A 19 -10.27 -3.40 1.81
CA ILE A 19 -11.34 -2.39 1.79
C ILE A 19 -10.75 -0.99 1.55
N ALA A 20 -9.67 -0.63 2.25
CA ALA A 20 -8.99 0.65 2.06
C ALA A 20 -8.45 0.77 0.63
N PHE A 21 -7.85 -0.29 0.10
CA PHE A 21 -7.34 -0.28 -1.26
C PHE A 21 -8.46 -0.10 -2.30
N PHE A 22 -9.60 -0.74 -2.11
CA PHE A 22 -10.74 -0.56 -3.00
C PHE A 22 -11.18 0.90 -3.09
N PHE A 23 -11.32 1.58 -1.94
CA PHE A 23 -11.67 3.01 -1.93
C PHE A 23 -10.57 3.89 -2.52
N HIS A 24 -9.30 3.53 -2.31
CA HIS A 24 -8.18 4.23 -2.90
C HIS A 24 -8.20 4.16 -4.44
N VAL A 25 -8.44 2.98 -5.01
CA VAL A 25 -8.59 2.83 -6.47
C VAL A 25 -9.76 3.66 -7.00
N ILE A 26 -10.89 3.71 -6.28
CA ILE A 26 -12.03 4.58 -6.65
C ILE A 26 -11.61 6.06 -6.67
N GLU A 27 -10.84 6.50 -5.68
CA GLU A 27 -10.35 7.87 -5.66
C GLU A 27 -9.40 8.14 -6.83
N GLU A 28 -8.41 7.27 -7.04
CA GLU A 28 -7.44 7.36 -8.13
C GLU A 28 -8.10 7.33 -9.52
N SER A 29 -9.22 6.62 -9.68
CA SER A 29 -10.03 6.63 -10.89
C SER A 29 -10.49 8.03 -11.32
N ASN A 30 -10.45 9.04 -10.44
CA ASN A 30 -10.76 10.44 -10.77
C ASN A 30 -9.65 11.17 -11.53
N GLY A 31 -8.56 10.49 -11.91
CA GLY A 31 -7.58 11.07 -12.84
C GLY A 31 -6.13 10.68 -12.60
N PHE A 32 -5.84 9.64 -11.83
CA PHE A 32 -4.46 9.21 -11.57
C PHE A 32 -3.66 8.94 -12.86
N PRO A 33 -4.19 8.23 -13.89
CA PRO A 33 -3.45 8.03 -15.15
C PRO A 33 -3.06 9.35 -15.82
N TYR A 34 -4.01 10.29 -15.89
CA TYR A 34 -3.78 11.63 -16.43
C TYR A 34 -2.72 12.36 -15.61
N TRP A 35 -2.86 12.36 -14.28
CA TRP A 35 -1.92 13.02 -13.38
C TRP A 35 -0.50 12.44 -13.51
N VAL A 36 -0.35 11.12 -13.62
CA VAL A 36 0.95 10.48 -13.87
C VAL A 36 1.56 10.98 -15.18
N THR A 37 0.79 11.02 -16.27
CA THR A 37 1.32 11.42 -17.58
C THR A 37 1.66 12.90 -17.67
N TYR A 38 0.84 13.79 -17.12
CA TYR A 38 1.03 15.24 -17.31
C TYR A 38 1.78 15.93 -16.18
N ILE A 39 1.75 15.38 -14.96
CA ILE A 39 2.44 15.96 -13.79
C ILE A 39 3.75 15.24 -13.52
N LEU A 40 3.72 13.90 -13.45
CA LEU A 40 4.94 13.11 -13.21
C LEU A 40 5.76 12.81 -14.47
N GLU A 41 5.24 13.11 -15.66
CA GLU A 41 5.84 12.75 -16.95
C GLU A 41 6.08 11.24 -17.10
N GLY A 42 5.24 10.45 -16.43
CA GLY A 42 5.21 9.00 -16.59
C GLY A 42 4.38 8.55 -17.79
N GLN A 43 4.27 7.24 -17.96
CA GLN A 43 3.46 6.60 -18.98
C GLN A 43 2.40 5.74 -18.32
N MET A 44 1.16 6.24 -18.26
CA MET A 44 0.06 5.45 -17.70
C MET A 44 -1.20 5.60 -18.53
N ASP A 45 -1.54 4.53 -19.23
CA ASP A 45 -2.86 4.38 -19.85
C ASP A 45 -3.89 3.95 -18.79
N VAL A 46 -5.16 4.33 -18.99
CA VAL A 46 -6.28 3.95 -18.13
C VAL A 46 -6.42 2.42 -18.00
N SER A 47 -6.23 1.69 -19.09
CA SER A 47 -6.26 0.22 -19.10
C SER A 47 -5.14 -0.39 -18.24
N VAL A 48 -3.91 0.13 -18.37
CA VAL A 48 -2.76 -0.29 -17.57
C VAL A 48 -3.01 -0.01 -16.09
N PHE A 49 -3.56 1.15 -15.74
CA PHE A 49 -3.95 1.50 -14.37
C PHE A 49 -4.92 0.47 -13.77
N TYR A 50 -6.01 0.13 -14.46
CA TYR A 50 -6.98 -0.82 -13.92
C TYR A 50 -6.44 -2.26 -13.87
N ILE A 51 -5.64 -2.68 -14.85
CA ILE A 51 -5.00 -4.01 -14.83
C ILE A 51 -4.03 -4.12 -13.64
N ASN A 52 -3.17 -3.11 -13.44
CA ASN A 52 -2.22 -3.10 -12.33
C ASN A 52 -2.94 -3.13 -10.97
N ASN A 53 -3.95 -2.28 -10.79
CA ASN A 53 -4.72 -2.25 -9.55
C ASN A 53 -5.54 -3.53 -9.31
N LEU A 54 -6.07 -4.16 -10.36
CA LEU A 54 -6.72 -5.46 -10.25
C LEU A 54 -5.72 -6.53 -9.78
N MET A 55 -4.52 -6.57 -10.36
CA MET A 55 -3.48 -7.52 -9.95
C MET A 55 -3.04 -7.29 -8.50
N PHE A 56 -2.85 -6.03 -8.09
CA PHE A 56 -2.58 -5.69 -6.70
C PHE A 56 -3.70 -6.13 -5.76
N MET A 57 -4.96 -6.00 -6.18
CA MET A 57 -6.12 -6.37 -5.37
C MET A 57 -6.17 -7.90 -5.21
N VAL A 58 -5.92 -8.65 -6.27
CA VAL A 58 -5.85 -10.12 -6.22
C VAL A 58 -4.76 -10.57 -5.25
N VAL A 59 -3.54 -10.02 -5.34
CA VAL A 59 -2.45 -10.37 -4.43
C VAL A 59 -2.81 -10.01 -2.98
N LEU A 60 -3.36 -8.81 -2.74
CA LEU A 60 -3.76 -8.36 -1.42
C LEU A 60 -4.84 -9.26 -0.81
N LEU A 61 -5.86 -9.64 -1.59
CA LEU A 61 -6.92 -10.54 -1.14
C LEU A 61 -6.37 -11.93 -0.81
N LEU A 62 -5.47 -12.48 -1.63
CA LEU A 62 -4.82 -13.76 -1.37
C LEU A 62 -4.00 -13.73 -0.08
N LEU A 63 -3.16 -12.71 0.11
CA LEU A 63 -2.34 -12.57 1.31
C LEU A 63 -3.20 -12.34 2.56
N THR A 64 -4.24 -11.51 2.47
CA THR A 64 -5.19 -11.28 3.56
C THR A 64 -5.92 -12.57 3.93
N PHE A 65 -6.39 -13.32 2.94
CA PHE A 65 -7.03 -14.61 3.16
C PHE A 65 -6.08 -15.63 3.79
N PHE A 66 -4.82 -15.71 3.34
CA PHE A 66 -3.82 -16.59 3.92
C PHE A 66 -3.51 -16.22 5.37
N ALA A 67 -3.33 -14.93 5.68
CA ALA A 67 -3.16 -14.45 7.06
C ALA A 67 -4.37 -14.82 7.94
N PHE A 68 -5.59 -14.57 7.44
CA PHE A 68 -6.83 -14.90 8.12
C PHE A 68 -6.99 -16.41 8.43
N LYS A 69 -6.61 -17.26 7.47
CA LYS A 69 -6.77 -18.72 7.58
C LYS A 69 -5.65 -19.40 8.37
N LYS A 70 -4.40 -19.01 8.14
CA LYS A 70 -3.24 -19.68 8.74
C LYS A 70 -2.89 -19.13 10.12
N GLN A 71 -3.17 -17.85 10.38
CA GLN A 71 -3.01 -17.20 11.68
C GLN A 71 -1.62 -17.42 12.29
N ASN A 72 -0.58 -17.44 11.46
CA ASN A 72 0.80 -17.65 11.88
C ASN A 72 1.70 -16.48 11.49
N SER A 73 2.87 -16.40 12.12
CA SER A 73 3.84 -15.31 11.91
C SER A 73 4.24 -15.14 10.45
N ILE A 74 4.44 -16.24 9.70
CA ILE A 74 4.85 -16.18 8.29
C ILE A 74 3.76 -15.54 7.44
N SER A 75 2.50 -15.95 7.61
CA SER A 75 1.38 -15.39 6.85
C SER A 75 1.16 -13.90 7.15
N THR A 76 1.33 -13.49 8.41
CA THR A 76 1.30 -12.08 8.80
C THR A 76 2.47 -11.31 8.21
N PHE A 77 3.68 -11.86 8.28
CA PHE A 77 4.87 -11.27 7.68
C PHE A 77 4.70 -11.02 6.18
N LEU A 78 4.18 -11.99 5.42
CA LEU A 78 3.95 -11.83 3.98
C LEU A 78 2.90 -10.75 3.68
N LEU A 79 1.81 -10.71 4.45
CA LEU A 79 0.82 -9.64 4.34
C LEU A 79 1.45 -8.26 4.63
N PHE A 80 2.22 -8.15 5.72
CA PHE A 80 2.88 -6.89 6.09
C PHE A 80 3.97 -6.47 5.12
N LEU A 81 4.70 -7.42 4.54
CA LEU A 81 5.68 -7.16 3.49
C LEU A 81 5.00 -6.48 2.29
N TRP A 82 3.80 -6.95 1.93
CA TRP A 82 3.00 -6.35 0.86
C TRP A 82 2.41 -4.98 1.24
N VAL A 83 1.67 -4.90 2.34
CA VAL A 83 0.96 -3.65 2.71
C VAL A 83 1.89 -2.52 3.14
N SER A 84 3.13 -2.82 3.53
CA SER A 84 4.13 -1.78 3.81
C SER A 84 4.44 -0.98 2.55
N GLY A 85 4.67 -1.65 1.41
CA GLY A 85 4.83 -0.96 0.12
C GLY A 85 3.51 -0.39 -0.38
N GLN A 86 2.50 -1.26 -0.48
CA GLN A 86 1.24 -0.96 -1.16
C GLN A 86 0.39 0.11 -0.44
N GLN A 87 0.49 0.25 0.89
CA GLN A 87 -0.26 1.26 1.64
C GLN A 87 0.64 2.31 2.26
N PHE A 88 1.59 1.93 3.10
CA PHE A 88 2.36 2.92 3.87
C PHE A 88 3.28 3.75 2.97
N TRP A 89 4.12 3.11 2.16
CA TRP A 89 5.02 3.85 1.25
C TRP A 89 4.28 4.49 0.09
N ASN A 90 3.15 3.92 -0.34
CA ASN A 90 2.24 4.59 -1.25
C ASN A 90 1.66 5.87 -0.62
N PHE A 91 1.26 5.84 0.66
CA PHE A 91 0.87 7.06 1.37
C PHE A 91 1.98 8.12 1.37
N VAL A 92 3.22 7.71 1.68
CA VAL A 92 4.38 8.62 1.64
C VAL A 92 4.55 9.21 0.24
N PHE A 93 4.36 8.42 -0.81
CA PHE A 93 4.40 8.88 -2.19
C PHE A 93 3.34 9.94 -2.50
N HIS A 94 2.07 9.73 -2.13
CA HIS A 94 1.03 10.75 -2.39
C HIS A 94 1.27 12.02 -1.60
N ILE A 95 1.69 11.91 -0.33
CA ILE A 95 2.08 13.08 0.47
C ILE A 95 3.23 13.83 -0.22
N TYR A 96 4.30 13.12 -0.55
CA TYR A 96 5.48 13.71 -1.16
C TYR A 96 5.14 14.42 -2.47
N THR A 97 4.44 13.74 -3.37
CA THR A 97 4.13 14.25 -4.70
C THR A 97 3.10 15.39 -4.67
N GLN A 98 2.16 15.37 -3.72
CA GLN A 98 1.26 16.50 -3.47
C GLN A 98 2.05 17.79 -3.21
N PHE A 99 3.05 17.73 -2.33
CA PHE A 99 3.85 18.89 -1.97
C PHE A 99 4.86 19.27 -3.06
N GLN A 100 5.57 18.27 -3.62
CA GLN A 100 6.62 18.50 -4.61
C GLN A 100 6.08 19.11 -5.90
N PHE A 101 4.94 18.62 -6.39
CA PHE A 101 4.35 19.07 -7.65
C PHE A 101 3.28 20.15 -7.46
N ASN A 102 2.97 20.52 -6.21
CA ASN A 102 1.92 21.48 -5.84
C ASN A 102 0.60 21.26 -6.61
N ALA A 103 0.24 20.00 -6.78
CA ALA A 103 -0.91 19.55 -7.54
C ALA A 103 -1.59 18.41 -6.79
N TYR A 104 -2.93 18.38 -6.80
CA TYR A 104 -3.67 17.30 -6.15
C TYR A 104 -3.24 15.95 -6.74
N SER A 105 -2.65 15.07 -5.91
CA SER A 105 -2.31 13.71 -6.30
C SER A 105 -3.57 12.84 -6.07
N PRO A 106 -4.23 12.32 -7.12
CA PRO A 106 -5.37 11.42 -6.92
C PRO A 106 -4.94 10.21 -6.09
N GLY A 107 -5.67 9.89 -5.02
CA GLY A 107 -5.26 8.91 -4.01
C GLY A 107 -4.76 9.55 -2.71
N TYR A 108 -4.47 10.86 -2.70
CA TYR A 108 -3.99 11.60 -1.53
C TYR A 108 -4.96 11.54 -0.35
N PHE A 109 -6.27 11.70 -0.59
CA PHE A 109 -7.25 11.75 0.48
C PHE A 109 -7.35 10.40 1.20
N THR A 110 -7.56 9.31 0.46
CA THR A 110 -7.62 7.95 1.01
C THR A 110 -6.27 7.48 1.54
N ALA A 111 -5.14 7.95 0.99
CA ALA A 111 -3.84 7.68 1.58
C ALA A 111 -3.73 8.21 3.02
N ILE A 112 -4.17 9.45 3.26
CA ILE A 112 -4.14 10.06 4.60
C ILE A 112 -5.19 9.44 5.53
N PHE A 113 -6.41 9.29 5.06
CA PHE A 113 -7.54 8.97 5.92
C PHE A 113 -7.84 7.46 6.03
N LEU A 114 -7.30 6.64 5.12
CA LEU A 114 -7.45 5.18 5.16
C LEU A 114 -6.10 4.49 5.32
N TYR A 115 -5.17 4.62 4.36
CA TYR A 115 -3.92 3.85 4.39
C TYR A 115 -3.09 4.08 5.65
N PHE A 116 -2.77 5.34 5.94
CA PHE A 116 -1.96 5.67 7.11
C PHE A 116 -2.59 5.18 8.42
N PRO A 117 -3.83 5.55 8.79
CA PRO A 117 -4.40 5.14 10.07
C PRO A 117 -4.63 3.63 10.17
N ILE A 118 -5.08 2.97 9.09
CA ILE A 118 -5.30 1.52 9.10
C ILE A 118 -3.97 0.78 9.25
N TYR A 119 -2.95 1.16 8.47
CA TYR A 119 -1.63 0.54 8.56
C TYR A 119 -1.01 0.74 9.94
N MET A 120 -1.05 1.95 10.50
CA MET A 120 -0.47 2.24 11.82
C MET A 120 -1.20 1.48 12.93
N TYR A 121 -2.54 1.46 12.89
CA TYR A 121 -3.33 0.76 13.90
C TYR A 121 -3.15 -0.75 13.85
N LEU A 122 -3.18 -1.35 12.65
CA LEU A 122 -2.95 -2.79 12.47
C LEU A 122 -1.50 -3.19 12.77
N THR A 123 -0.53 -2.32 12.49
CA THR A 123 0.87 -2.51 12.92
C THR A 123 0.96 -2.55 14.44
N TYR A 124 0.33 -1.59 15.12
CA TYR A 124 0.30 -1.56 16.58
C TYR A 124 -0.28 -2.86 17.15
N LEU A 125 -1.43 -3.32 16.63
CA LEU A 125 -2.04 -4.57 17.06
C LEU A 125 -1.15 -5.79 16.75
N ALA A 126 -0.57 -5.85 15.56
CA ALA A 126 0.28 -6.96 15.14
C ALA A 126 1.52 -7.11 16.01
N LEU A 127 2.15 -6.01 16.42
CA LEU A 127 3.31 -6.00 17.31
C LEU A 127 2.92 -6.26 18.77
N ARG A 128 1.84 -5.62 19.25
CA ARG A 128 1.36 -5.77 20.63
C ARG A 128 0.91 -7.20 20.94
N ASP A 129 0.22 -7.83 20.00
CA ASP A 129 -0.34 -9.18 20.14
C ASP A 129 0.59 -10.26 19.53
N HIS A 130 1.85 -9.92 19.24
CA HIS A 130 2.89 -10.84 18.76
C HIS A 130 2.53 -11.62 17.48
N HIS A 131 1.73 -11.03 16.59
CA HIS A 131 1.48 -11.59 15.25
C HIS A 131 2.68 -11.44 14.31
N ILE A 132 3.53 -10.45 14.56
CA ILE A 132 4.79 -10.21 13.88
C ILE A 132 5.83 -9.67 14.87
N GLU A 133 7.08 -10.08 14.72
CA GLU A 133 8.18 -9.56 15.53
C GLU A 133 8.63 -8.18 15.04
N TRP A 134 9.16 -7.33 15.93
CA TRP A 134 9.61 -5.98 15.53
C TRP A 134 10.67 -6.01 14.41
N LYS A 135 11.58 -6.99 14.45
CA LYS A 135 12.61 -7.19 13.41
C LYS A 135 11.98 -7.53 12.07
N GLN A 136 10.97 -8.41 12.08
CA GLN A 136 10.23 -8.79 10.88
C GLN A 136 9.48 -7.57 10.31
N TRP A 137 8.85 -6.77 11.16
CA TRP A 137 8.19 -5.54 10.74
C TRP A 137 9.16 -4.53 10.12
N ILE A 138 10.37 -4.35 10.66
CA ILE A 138 11.39 -3.48 10.04
C ILE A 138 11.78 -4.00 8.66
N LEU A 139 11.95 -5.31 8.50
CA LEU A 139 12.20 -5.89 7.18
C LEU A 139 11.04 -5.58 6.23
N CYS A 140 9.79 -5.78 6.65
CA CYS A 140 8.61 -5.40 5.87
C CYS A 140 8.64 -3.91 5.48
N PHE A 141 9.01 -3.05 6.41
CA PHE A 141 9.08 -1.60 6.19
C PHE A 141 10.15 -1.24 5.16
N VAL A 142 11.37 -1.75 5.31
CA VAL A 142 12.48 -1.50 4.38
C VAL A 142 12.22 -2.11 3.01
N PHE A 143 11.81 -3.37 2.94
CA PHE A 143 11.49 -4.00 1.65
C PHE A 143 10.23 -3.41 1.01
N GLY A 144 9.29 -2.91 1.80
CA GLY A 144 8.15 -2.15 1.31
C GLY A 144 8.59 -0.86 0.61
N SER A 145 9.63 -0.18 1.11
CA SER A 145 10.14 1.05 0.49
C SER A 145 10.77 0.72 -0.86
N LEU A 146 11.57 -0.35 -0.92
CA LEU A 146 12.16 -0.86 -2.16
C LEU A 146 11.08 -1.31 -3.14
N GLY A 147 10.03 -1.97 -2.65
CA GLY A 147 8.86 -2.35 -3.43
C GLY A 147 8.16 -1.14 -4.04
N MET A 148 7.95 -0.07 -3.27
CA MET A 148 7.35 1.16 -3.78
C MET A 148 8.22 1.83 -4.85
N VAL A 149 9.54 1.94 -4.62
CA VAL A 149 10.48 2.47 -5.62
C VAL A 149 10.42 1.64 -6.90
N PHE A 150 10.40 0.31 -6.76
CA PHE A 150 10.25 -0.59 -7.90
C PHE A 150 8.92 -0.40 -8.62
N THR A 151 7.80 -0.25 -7.91
CA THR A 151 6.48 0.02 -8.51
C THR A 151 6.44 1.36 -9.23
N ILE A 152 7.06 2.40 -8.69
CA ILE A 152 7.19 3.70 -9.37
C ILE A 152 7.96 3.52 -10.68
N TRP A 153 9.14 2.91 -10.62
CA TRP A 153 10.00 2.75 -11.80
C TRP A 153 9.41 1.84 -12.87
N SER A 154 8.92 0.66 -12.47
CA SER A 154 8.35 -0.32 -13.41
C SER A 154 6.94 0.05 -13.86
N GLY A 155 6.11 0.59 -12.98
CA GLY A 155 4.69 0.84 -13.24
C GLY A 155 4.41 2.22 -13.83
N LEU A 156 5.08 3.28 -13.36
CA LEU A 156 4.86 4.64 -13.87
C LEU A 156 5.78 4.98 -15.04
N TYR A 157 6.98 4.41 -15.08
CA TYR A 157 7.99 4.73 -16.11
C TYR A 157 8.34 3.57 -17.03
N HIS A 158 7.74 2.39 -16.86
CA HIS A 158 7.99 1.19 -17.69
C HIS A 158 9.48 0.88 -17.89
N PHE A 159 10.27 0.95 -16.80
CA PHE A 159 11.73 0.77 -16.80
C PHE A 159 12.53 1.86 -17.54
N GLY A 160 11.88 2.96 -17.92
CA GLY A 160 12.49 4.13 -18.52
C GLY A 160 13.20 5.03 -17.51
N SER A 161 13.71 6.16 -18.01
CA SER A 161 14.37 7.19 -17.20
C SER A 161 13.36 7.99 -16.37
N VAL A 162 13.65 8.16 -15.09
CA VAL A 162 12.89 9.05 -14.20
C VAL A 162 13.40 10.49 -14.40
N PRO A 163 12.53 11.50 -14.53
CA PRO A 163 12.92 12.91 -14.69
C PRO A 163 13.37 13.51 -13.35
N TRP A 164 14.51 13.04 -12.81
CA TRP A 164 15.00 13.38 -11.47
C TRP A 164 15.09 14.89 -11.18
N SER A 165 15.28 15.73 -12.20
CA SER A 165 15.30 17.19 -12.05
C SER A 165 13.98 17.79 -11.55
N LYS A 166 12.84 17.09 -11.67
CA LYS A 166 11.57 17.50 -11.07
C LYS A 166 11.33 16.96 -9.66
N TRP A 167 12.08 15.92 -9.30
CA TRP A 167 11.92 15.18 -8.04
C TRP A 167 12.85 15.69 -6.94
N ILE A 168 13.68 16.71 -7.18
CA ILE A 168 14.70 17.23 -6.26
C ILE A 168 14.58 18.76 -6.22
#